data_AF-A0A8T2IHG0-F1
#
_entry.id   AF-A0A8T2IHG0-F1
#
_cell.length_a   1.000
_cell.length_b   1.000
_cell.length_c   1.000
_cell.angle_alpha   90.00
_cell.angle_beta   90.00
_cell.angle_gamma   90.00
#
_symmetry.space_group_name_H-M   'P 1'
#
loop_
_entity.id
_entity.type
_entity.pdbx_description
1 polymer ?
#
loop_
_entity_poly.entity_id
_entity_poly.type
_entity_poly.pdbx_seq_one_letter_code
_entity_poly.pdbx_strand_id
1 'polypeptide(L)'
;MPYLGSEDAVKDLKRALCNPHIQADWLRYRNVIHNVIRHMTQGVDVSSVFMEMVKASATVDIVQKKLVYLYMCSYAPHKPDLALLAINTLCKDCSDPNPMVRGLALRSMCNLR
;
A
#
# COMPACT_ATOMS: atom_id res chain seq x y z
N MET A 1 24.83 -10.71 5.90
CA MET A 1 25.30 -10.24 4.58
C MET A 1 24.55 -8.95 4.27
N PRO A 2 25.20 -7.78 4.12
CA PRO A 2 24.50 -6.49 4.12
C PRO A 2 23.84 -6.17 2.77
N TYR A 3 22.67 -5.57 2.86
CA TYR A 3 21.62 -5.44 1.84
C TYR A 3 21.84 -4.25 0.89
N LEU A 4 23.02 -4.10 0.30
CA LEU A 4 23.32 -2.91 -0.52
C LEU A 4 22.39 -2.75 -1.74
N GLY A 5 21.85 -3.86 -2.27
CA GLY A 5 20.89 -3.82 -3.39
C GLY A 5 19.45 -3.50 -2.98
N SER A 6 19.09 -3.54 -1.69
CA SER A 6 17.70 -3.35 -1.28
C SER A 6 17.29 -1.87 -1.30
N GLU A 7 18.20 -0.96 -0.95
CA GLU A 7 17.89 0.48 -0.94
C GLU A 7 17.65 1.02 -2.36
N ASP A 8 18.45 0.59 -3.33
CA ASP A 8 18.27 0.99 -4.72
C ASP A 8 16.99 0.40 -5.32
N ALA A 9 16.66 -0.86 -4.98
CA ALA A 9 15.39 -1.46 -5.36
C ALA A 9 14.18 -0.65 -4.83
N VAL A 10 14.25 -0.18 -3.57
CA VAL A 10 13.19 0.65 -2.98
C VAL A 10 13.08 2.01 -3.68
N LYS A 11 14.20 2.64 -4.05
CA LYS A 11 14.19 3.88 -4.84
C LYS A 11 13.53 3.68 -6.20
N ASP A 12 13.82 2.57 -6.87
CA ASP A 12 13.23 2.26 -8.18
C ASP A 12 11.74 1.95 -8.07
N LEU A 13 11.30 1.24 -7.02
CA LEU A 13 9.88 1.06 -6.71
C LEU A 13 9.18 2.41 -6.50
N LYS A 14 9.80 3.33 -5.73
CA LYS A 14 9.27 4.66 -5.51
C LYS A 14 9.11 5.44 -6.81
N ARG A 15 10.13 5.41 -7.69
CA ARG A 15 10.07 6.02 -9.02
C ARG A 15 8.95 5.44 -9.87
N ALA A 16 8.79 4.11 -9.85
CA ALA A 16 7.74 3.43 -10.60
C ALA A 16 6.33 3.79 -10.10
N LEU A 17 6.14 3.87 -8.77
CA LEU A 17 4.87 4.25 -8.17
C LEU A 17 4.48 5.70 -8.47
N CYS A 18 5.46 6.60 -8.63
CA CYS A 18 5.24 8.01 -8.96
C CYS A 18 5.10 8.28 -10.46
N ASN A 19 5.39 7.32 -11.33
CA ASN A 19 5.40 7.54 -12.77
C ASN A 19 3.97 7.60 -13.34
N PRO A 20 3.53 8.73 -13.92
CA PRO A 20 2.17 8.89 -14.45
C PRO A 20 1.85 7.91 -15.59
N HIS A 21 2.85 7.56 -16.41
CA HIS A 21 2.66 6.61 -17.51
C HIS A 21 2.36 5.19 -17.00
N ILE A 22 2.86 4.84 -15.82
CA ILE A 22 2.57 3.56 -15.18
C ILE A 22 1.20 3.64 -14.50
N GLN A 23 0.89 4.74 -13.83
CA GLN A 23 -0.41 4.96 -13.17
C GLN A 23 -1.59 4.95 -14.15
N ALA A 24 -1.39 5.39 -15.39
CA ALA A 24 -2.41 5.37 -16.43
C ALA A 24 -2.86 3.95 -16.82
N ASP A 25 -1.99 2.95 -16.66
CA ASP A 25 -2.28 1.55 -16.94
C ASP A 25 -2.48 0.79 -15.62
N TRP A 26 -3.74 0.48 -15.30
CA TRP A 26 -4.12 -0.17 -14.04
C TRP A 26 -3.41 -1.53 -13.83
N LEU A 27 -3.16 -2.30 -14.90
CA LEU A 27 -2.52 -3.60 -14.79
C LEU A 27 -1.04 -3.44 -14.46
N ARG A 28 -0.35 -2.50 -15.11
CA ARG A 28 1.04 -2.18 -14.83
C ARG A 28 1.20 -1.59 -13.43
N TYR A 29 0.31 -0.69 -13.03
CA TYR A 29 0.35 -0.09 -11.70
C TYR A 29 0.14 -1.12 -10.59
N ARG A 30 -0.84 -2.01 -10.76
CA ARG A 30 -1.06 -3.15 -9.85
C ARG A 30 0.17 -4.05 -9.75
N ASN A 31 0.87 -4.30 -10.86
CA ASN A 31 2.09 -5.11 -10.84
C ASN A 31 3.21 -4.45 -10.02
N VAL A 32 3.36 -3.12 -10.09
CA VAL A 32 4.31 -2.38 -9.26
C VAL A 32 3.95 -2.51 -7.77
N ILE A 33 2.67 -2.36 -7.42
CA ILE A 33 2.18 -2.53 -6.04
C ILE A 33 2.43 -3.96 -5.55
N HIS A 34 2.18 -4.96 -6.37
CA HIS A 34 2.49 -6.35 -6.05
C HIS A 34 3.99 -6.55 -5.79
N ASN A 35 4.86 -5.87 -6.55
CA ASN A 35 6.29 -5.92 -6.34
C ASN A 35 6.70 -5.28 -5.00
N VAL A 36 6.01 -4.23 -4.54
CA VAL A 36 6.21 -3.67 -3.18
C VAL A 36 5.90 -4.72 -2.12
N ILE A 37 4.78 -5.44 -2.24
CA ILE A 37 4.41 -6.51 -1.29
C ILE A 37 5.45 -7.63 -1.29
N ARG A 38 5.99 -7.99 -2.46
CA ARG A 38 7.06 -8.99 -2.58
C ARG A 38 8.30 -8.57 -1.78
N HIS A 39 8.76 -7.33 -1.92
CA HIS A 39 9.91 -6.83 -1.18
C HIS A 39 9.64 -6.75 0.32
N MET A 40 8.44 -6.32 0.72
CA MET A 40 8.00 -6.34 2.12
C MET A 40 8.06 -7.76 2.71
N THR A 41 7.58 -8.77 1.96
CA THR A 41 7.58 -10.18 2.40
C THR A 41 8.98 -10.75 2.49
N GLN A 42 9.93 -10.23 1.69
CA GLN A 42 11.34 -10.58 1.75
C GLN A 42 12.08 -9.91 2.92
N GLY A 43 11.40 -9.10 3.74
CA GLY A 43 11.98 -8.40 4.88
C GLY A 43 12.72 -7.10 4.53
N VAL A 44 12.56 -6.59 3.31
CA VAL A 44 13.10 -5.29 2.92
C VAL A 44 12.22 -4.18 3.50
N ASP A 45 12.82 -3.17 4.14
CA ASP A 45 12.06 -2.01 4.60
C ASP A 45 11.65 -1.13 3.42
N VAL A 46 10.41 -1.29 2.98
CA VAL A 46 9.77 -0.48 1.94
C VAL A 46 9.01 0.72 2.51
N SER A 47 9.19 1.06 3.80
CA SER A 47 8.42 2.14 4.45
C SER A 47 8.53 3.52 3.78
N SER A 48 9.60 3.77 3.02
CA SER A 48 9.81 5.03 2.30
C SER A 48 8.84 5.26 1.12
N VAL A 49 8.10 4.23 0.69
CA VAL A 49 7.04 4.30 -0.33
C VAL A 49 5.63 4.43 0.26
N PHE A 50 5.50 4.65 1.57
CA PHE A 50 4.21 4.63 2.25
C PHE A 50 3.23 5.68 1.70
N MET A 51 3.69 6.90 1.44
CA MET A 51 2.83 7.96 0.93
C MET A 51 2.31 7.63 -0.48
N GLU A 52 3.13 6.99 -1.30
CA GLU A 52 2.76 6.51 -2.62
C GLU A 52 1.73 5.38 -2.54
N MET A 53 1.90 4.47 -1.58
CA MET A 53 0.93 3.40 -1.31
C MET A 53 -0.41 3.96 -0.81
N VAL A 54 -0.42 4.95 0.07
CA VAL A 54 -1.64 5.64 0.51
C VAL A 54 -2.34 6.29 -0.69
N LYS A 55 -1.62 6.96 -1.59
CA LYS A 55 -2.21 7.51 -2.82
C LYS A 55 -2.81 6.40 -3.69
N ALA A 56 -2.13 5.26 -3.80
CA ALA A 56 -2.61 4.10 -4.55
C ALA A 56 -3.89 3.47 -3.97
N SER A 57 -4.27 3.77 -2.72
CA SER A 57 -5.54 3.31 -2.13
C SER A 57 -6.77 3.97 -2.75
N ALA A 58 -6.61 5.16 -3.34
CA ALA A 58 -7.68 5.93 -3.96
C ALA A 58 -7.98 5.39 -5.38
N THR A 59 -8.46 4.16 -5.44
CA THR A 59 -8.82 3.45 -6.68
C THR A 59 -10.14 2.71 -6.51
N VAL A 60 -10.83 2.40 -7.61
CA VAL A 60 -12.00 1.52 -7.62
C VAL A 60 -11.64 0.04 -7.74
N ASP A 61 -10.38 -0.28 -8.09
CA ASP A 61 -9.92 -1.67 -8.16
C ASP A 61 -9.77 -2.27 -6.75
N ILE A 62 -10.67 -3.19 -6.43
CA ILE A 62 -10.70 -3.91 -5.15
C ILE A 62 -9.40 -4.68 -4.92
N VAL A 63 -8.79 -5.22 -5.99
CA VAL A 63 -7.58 -6.03 -5.83
C VAL A 63 -6.40 -5.16 -5.43
N GLN A 64 -6.22 -4.02 -6.10
CA GLN A 64 -5.25 -3.01 -5.70
C GLN A 64 -5.50 -2.50 -4.28
N LYS A 65 -6.75 -2.15 -3.91
CA LYS A 65 -7.08 -1.73 -2.52
C LYS A 65 -6.65 -2.79 -1.51
N LYS A 66 -6.95 -4.07 -1.76
CA LYS A 66 -6.58 -5.17 -0.86
C LYS A 66 -5.07 -5.28 -0.65
N LEU A 67 -4.28 -5.12 -1.72
CA LEU A 67 -2.82 -5.12 -1.64
C LEU A 67 -2.30 -3.93 -0.82
N VAL A 68 -2.85 -2.74 -1.07
CA VAL A 68 -2.46 -1.52 -0.33
C VAL A 68 -2.84 -1.61 1.15
N TYR A 69 -4.01 -2.16 1.47
CA TYR A 69 -4.43 -2.35 2.86
C TYR A 69 -3.56 -3.36 3.59
N LEU A 70 -3.20 -4.46 2.94
CA LEU A 70 -2.26 -5.44 3.49
C LEU A 70 -0.93 -4.77 3.88
N TYR A 71 -0.39 -3.95 2.98
CA TYR A 71 0.81 -3.17 3.24
C TYR A 71 0.64 -2.24 4.45
N MET A 72 -0.39 -1.39 4.45
CA MET A 72 -0.62 -0.41 5.53
C MET A 72 -0.79 -1.10 6.89
N CYS A 73 -1.57 -2.18 6.96
CA CYS A 73 -1.81 -2.91 8.20
C CYS A 73 -0.54 -3.61 8.73
N SER A 74 0.38 -3.99 7.84
CA SER A 74 1.66 -4.60 8.24
C SER A 74 2.60 -3.57 8.88
N TYR A 75 2.56 -2.32 8.41
CA TYR A 75 3.44 -1.24 8.90
C TYR A 75 2.87 -0.46 10.09
N ALA A 76 1.54 -0.43 10.26
CA ALA A 76 0.89 0.35 11.30
C ALA A 76 1.39 0.04 12.74
N PRO A 77 1.56 -1.21 13.19
CA PRO A 77 2.00 -1.49 14.57
C PRO A 77 3.40 -0.97 14.89
N HIS A 78 4.24 -0.81 13.87
CA HIS A 78 5.65 -0.43 14.03
C HIS A 78 5.87 1.08 13.95
N LYS A 79 4.92 1.84 13.40
CA LYS A 79 5.08 3.27 13.11
C LYS A 79 3.75 4.03 13.36
N PRO A 80 3.60 4.75 14.49
CA PRO A 80 2.33 5.36 14.88
C PRO A 80 1.85 6.42 13.87
N ASP A 81 2.75 7.20 13.27
CA ASP A 81 2.38 8.20 12.25
C ASP A 81 1.77 7.55 11.00
N LEU A 82 2.33 6.41 10.60
CA LEU A 82 1.83 5.63 9.46
C LEU A 82 0.50 4.95 9.82
N ALA A 83 0.36 4.49 11.06
CA ALA A 83 -0.90 3.94 11.56
C ALA A 83 -2.04 4.96 11.48
N LEU A 84 -1.80 6.20 11.90
CA LEU A 84 -2.81 7.26 11.84
C LEU A 84 -3.29 7.52 10.40
N LEU A 85 -2.37 7.58 9.43
CA LEU A 85 -2.69 7.73 8.01
C LEU A 85 -3.48 6.53 7.46
N ALA A 86 -3.10 5.31 7.85
CA ALA A 86 -3.80 4.09 7.45
C ALA A 86 -5.23 4.06 8.01
N ILE A 87 -5.40 4.38 9.30
CA ILE A 87 -6.71 4.45 9.96
C ILE A 87 -7.59 5.49 9.28
N ASN A 88 -7.09 6.71 9.05
CA ASN A 88 -7.86 7.76 8.39
C ASN A 88 -8.32 7.34 6.98
N THR A 89 -7.45 6.65 6.25
CA THR A 89 -7.76 6.11 4.91
C THR A 89 -8.85 5.04 4.99
N LEU A 90 -8.72 4.09 5.91
CA LEU A 90 -9.70 3.00 6.09
C LEU A 90 -11.05 3.52 6.61
N CYS A 91 -11.06 4.48 7.54
CA CYS A 91 -12.29 5.12 8.03
C CYS A 91 -13.05 5.82 6.90
N LYS A 92 -12.33 6.51 5.99
CA LYS A 92 -12.95 7.10 4.79
C LYS A 92 -13.60 6.02 3.92
N ASP A 93 -12.88 4.92 3.65
CA ASP A 93 -13.37 3.84 2.80
C ASP A 93 -14.50 3.02 3.45
N CYS A 94 -14.69 3.10 4.78
CA CYS A 94 -15.86 2.53 5.47
C CYS A 94 -17.17 3.27 5.15
N SER A 95 -17.09 4.49 4.64
CA SER A 95 -18.23 5.29 4.18
C SER A 95 -18.39 5.28 2.66
N ASP A 96 -17.65 4.43 1.95
CA ASP A 96 -17.70 4.34 0.48
C ASP A 96 -19.07 3.82 -0.01
N PRO A 97 -19.64 4.36 -1.10
CA PRO A 97 -20.91 3.86 -1.65
C PRO A 97 -20.85 2.37 -2.03
N ASN A 98 -19.68 1.86 -2.41
CA ASN A 98 -19.51 0.46 -2.77
C ASN A 98 -19.46 -0.45 -1.52
N PRO A 99 -20.42 -1.39 -1.36
CA PRO A 99 -20.45 -2.29 -0.22
C PRO A 99 -19.20 -3.19 -0.11
N MET A 100 -18.57 -3.54 -1.24
CA MET A 100 -17.35 -4.36 -1.23
C MET A 100 -16.16 -3.59 -0.64
N VAL A 101 -16.04 -2.29 -0.95
CA VAL A 101 -15.00 -1.42 -0.38
C VAL A 101 -15.21 -1.28 1.12
N ARG A 102 -16.44 -1.01 1.56
CA ARG A 102 -16.78 -0.90 2.99
C ARG A 102 -16.45 -2.16 3.76
N GLY A 103 -16.89 -3.32 3.27
CA GLY A 103 -16.61 -4.62 3.90
C GLY A 103 -15.11 -4.91 3.98
N LEU A 104 -14.37 -4.59 2.92
CA LEU A 104 -12.92 -4.73 2.90
C LEU A 104 -12.23 -3.82 3.92
N ALA A 105 -12.61 -2.54 3.99
CA ALA A 105 -12.04 -1.58 4.92
C ALA A 105 -12.31 -1.95 6.37
N LEU A 106 -13.55 -2.32 6.72
CA LEU A 106 -13.93 -2.79 8.06
C LEU A 106 -13.10 -3.99 8.50
N ARG A 107 -12.98 -5.01 7.63
CA ARG A 107 -12.16 -6.18 7.91
C ARG A 107 -10.68 -5.83 8.11
N SER A 108 -10.15 -4.91 7.33
CA SER A 108 -8.75 -4.47 7.45
C SER A 108 -8.50 -3.69 8.73
N MET A 109 -9.44 -2.84 9.18
CA MET A 109 -9.31 -2.16 10.47
C MET A 109 -9.23 -3.12 11.65
N CYS A 110 -9.97 -4.23 11.63
CA CYS A 110 -9.87 -5.27 12.67
C CYS A 110 -8.50 -5.95 12.74
N ASN A 111 -7.67 -5.84 11.70
CA ASN A 111 -6.31 -6.38 11.68
C ASN A 111 -5.25 -5.38 12.17
N LEU A 112 -5.62 -4.11 12.40
CA LEU A 112 -4.76 -3.14 13.06
C LEU A 112 -4.78 -3.46 14.56
N ARG A 113 -3.67 -3.97 15.09
CA ARG A 113 -3.54 -4.38 16.49
C ARG A 113 -2.36 -3.67 17.15
#